data_AF-A0A534VSE3-F1
#
_entry.id   AF-A0A534VSE3-F1
#
_cell.length_a   1.000
_cell.length_b   1.000
_cell.length_c   1.000
_cell.angle_alpha   90.00
_cell.angle_beta   90.00
_cell.angle_gamma   90.00
#
_symmetry.space_group_name_H-M   'P 1'
#
loop_
_entity.id
_entity.type
_entity.pdbx_description
1 polymer ?
#
loop_
_entity_poly.entity_id
_entity_poly.type
_entity_poly.pdbx_seq_one_letter_code
_entity_poly.pdbx_strand_id
1 'polypeptide(L)'
;MAEHAAAVAHQFDDAEQQRGAAELGMWIFLATEVMFFGGMFTAFTAYRWLYPAAFAHASRHLDVLLGGTNTVVLIGSSLTMVLAVHGAREGHRRTLLVCLALTMCLGSVFLGIKAIEWR
;
A
#
# COMPACT_ATOMS: atom_id res chain seq x y z
N MET A 1 -1.05 -36.01 10.26
CA MET A 1 -1.69 -34.82 9.65
C MET A 1 -0.61 -34.19 8.79
N ALA A 2 -0.66 -34.42 7.46
CA ALA A 2 0.47 -34.18 6.58
C ALA A 2 0.89 -32.70 6.59
N GLU A 3 2.11 -32.45 7.06
CA GLU A 3 2.86 -31.23 6.81
C GLU A 3 2.78 -30.94 5.30
N HIS A 4 2.02 -29.91 4.92
CA HIS A 4 2.20 -29.30 3.62
C HIS A 4 3.47 -28.45 3.71
N ALA A 5 4.63 -29.10 3.76
CA ALA A 5 5.89 -28.44 3.49
C ALA A 5 5.75 -27.83 2.10
N ALA A 6 5.71 -26.50 2.02
CA ALA A 6 5.62 -25.79 0.75
C ALA A 6 6.72 -26.34 -0.17
N ALA A 7 6.32 -27.03 -1.23
CA ALA A 7 7.27 -27.67 -2.12
C ALA A 7 8.21 -26.59 -2.66
N VAL A 8 9.51 -26.79 -2.44
CA VAL A 8 10.55 -25.92 -3.00
C VAL A 8 10.39 -26.01 -4.52
N ALA A 9 10.26 -24.86 -5.18
CA ALA A 9 10.12 -24.86 -6.62
C ALA A 9 11.43 -25.36 -7.26
N HIS A 10 11.34 -26.12 -8.34
CA HIS A 10 12.49 -26.84 -8.94
C HIS A 10 13.71 -25.97 -9.28
N GLN A 11 13.55 -24.65 -9.42
CA GLN A 11 14.62 -23.70 -9.68
C GLN A 11 15.39 -23.24 -8.42
N PHE A 12 14.97 -23.68 -7.23
CA PHE A 12 15.63 -23.35 -5.96
C PHE A 12 16.20 -24.62 -5.32
N ASP A 13 17.36 -24.46 -4.69
CA ASP A 13 18.07 -25.53 -4.00
C ASP A 13 17.42 -25.82 -2.64
N ASP A 14 16.90 -24.79 -1.96
CA ASP A 14 16.22 -24.91 -0.67
C ASP A 14 15.13 -23.83 -0.42
N ALA A 15 14.40 -23.98 0.68
CA ALA A 15 13.31 -23.08 1.07
C ALA A 15 13.80 -21.71 1.57
N GLU A 16 15.03 -21.60 2.05
CA GLU A 16 15.63 -20.34 2.50
C GLU A 16 15.99 -19.47 1.30
N GLN A 17 16.63 -20.05 0.30
CA GLN A 17 16.92 -19.40 -0.98
C GLN A 17 15.64 -18.93 -1.68
N GLN A 18 14.59 -19.76 -1.70
CA GLN A 18 13.30 -19.38 -2.28
C GLN A 18 12.67 -18.17 -1.56
N ARG A 19 12.73 -18.12 -0.22
CA ARG A 19 12.24 -16.98 0.57
C ARG A 19 13.09 -15.73 0.32
N GLY A 20 14.41 -15.86 0.35
CA GLY A 20 15.33 -14.75 0.08
C GLY A 20 15.12 -14.15 -1.31
N ALA A 21 14.90 -14.99 -2.34
CA ALA A 21 14.58 -14.53 -3.68
C ALA A 21 13.23 -13.78 -3.74
N ALA A 22 12.20 -14.25 -3.04
CA ALA A 22 10.91 -13.58 -2.96
C ALA A 22 11.00 -12.22 -2.25
N GLU A 23 11.74 -12.15 -1.14
CA GLU A 23 11.98 -10.90 -0.41
C GLU A 23 12.76 -9.89 -1.27
N LEU A 24 13.83 -10.34 -1.93
CA LEU A 24 14.59 -9.51 -2.87
C LEU A 24 13.70 -8.98 -4.00
N GLY A 25 12.87 -9.85 -4.58
CA GLY A 25 11.92 -9.48 -5.62
C GLY A 25 10.95 -8.39 -5.16
N MET A 26 10.40 -8.51 -3.95
CA MET A 26 9.55 -7.47 -3.36
C MET A 26 10.30 -6.16 -3.12
N TRP A 27 11.55 -6.19 -2.67
CA TRP A 27 12.37 -4.99 -2.51
C TRP A 27 12.65 -4.27 -3.82
N ILE A 28 13.00 -5.01 -4.88
CA ILE A 28 13.23 -4.45 -6.21
C ILE A 28 11.93 -3.84 -6.74
N PHE A 29 10.80 -4.54 -6.61
CA PHE A 29 9.49 -4.01 -6.99
C PHE A 29 9.18 -2.69 -6.26
N LEU A 30 9.34 -2.64 -4.94
CA LEU A 30 9.13 -1.42 -4.16
C LEU A 30 10.08 -0.29 -4.58
N ALA A 31 11.34 -0.59 -4.91
CA ALA A 31 12.27 0.40 -5.40
C ALA A 31 11.83 1.00 -6.75
N THR A 32 11.28 0.18 -7.65
CA THR A 32 10.74 0.67 -8.94
C THR A 32 9.52 1.57 -8.73
N GLU A 33 8.64 1.25 -7.79
CA GLU A 33 7.50 2.11 -7.43
C GLU A 33 8.00 3.46 -6.86
N VAL A 34 9.00 3.45 -5.98
CA VAL A 34 9.62 4.68 -5.45
C VAL A 34 10.20 5.54 -6.57
N MET A 35 10.86 4.94 -7.57
CA MET A 35 11.37 5.68 -8.73
C MET A 35 10.22 6.27 -9.58
N PHE A 36 9.15 5.50 -9.80
CA PHE A 36 7.96 5.94 -10.53
C PHE A 36 7.30 7.15 -9.85
N PHE A 37 6.99 7.05 -8.55
CA PHE A 37 6.45 8.17 -7.77
C PHE A 37 7.44 9.34 -7.66
N GLY A 38 8.74 9.07 -7.55
CA GLY A 38 9.79 10.09 -7.53
C GLY A 38 9.82 10.95 -8.79
N GLY A 39 9.65 10.34 -9.96
CA GLY A 39 9.48 11.07 -11.23
C GLY A 39 8.26 11.98 -11.23
N MET A 40 7.12 11.48 -10.74
CA MET A 40 5.89 12.28 -10.61
C MET A 40 6.04 13.46 -9.63
N PHE A 41 6.68 13.25 -8.47
CA PHE A 41 6.95 14.34 -7.52
C PHE A 41 7.93 15.37 -8.07
N THR A 42 8.93 14.93 -8.84
CA THR A 42 9.89 15.84 -9.51
C THR A 42 9.15 16.72 -10.52
N ALA A 43 8.30 16.12 -11.36
CA ALA A 43 7.46 16.85 -12.29
C ALA A 43 6.53 17.84 -11.55
N PHE A 44 5.80 17.38 -10.52
CA PHE A 44 4.95 18.25 -9.70
C PHE A 44 5.72 19.46 -9.15
N THR A 45 6.92 19.24 -8.61
CA THR A 45 7.76 20.30 -8.03
C THR A 45 8.25 21.29 -9.09
N ALA A 46 8.70 20.79 -10.25
CA ALA A 46 9.11 21.63 -11.36
C ALA A 46 7.97 22.53 -11.86
N TYR A 47 6.78 21.96 -12.10
CA TYR A 47 5.60 22.73 -12.51
C TYR A 47 5.11 23.70 -11.42
N ARG A 48 5.22 23.32 -10.15
CA ARG A 48 4.89 24.19 -9.01
C ARG A 48 5.75 25.45 -8.98
N TRP A 49 7.00 25.33 -9.40
CA TRP A 49 7.97 26.43 -9.47
C TRP A 49 7.76 27.31 -10.72
N LEU A 50 7.46 26.68 -11.86
CA LEU A 50 7.22 27.38 -13.13
C LEU A 50 5.88 28.14 -13.17
N TYR A 51 4.84 27.62 -12.51
CA TYR A 51 3.47 28.18 -12.55
C TYR A 51 2.88 28.45 -11.16
N PRO A 52 3.51 29.30 -10.34
CA PRO A 52 3.12 29.49 -8.94
C PRO A 52 1.69 30.02 -8.76
N ALA A 53 1.23 30.91 -9.65
CA ALA A 53 -0.11 31.48 -9.60
C ALA A 53 -1.20 30.44 -9.91
N ALA A 54 -0.96 29.56 -10.88
CA ALA A 54 -1.90 28.48 -11.24
C ALA A 54 -2.07 27.50 -10.07
N PHE A 55 -0.96 27.11 -9.43
CA PHE A 55 -1.00 26.25 -8.26
C PHE A 55 -1.70 26.91 -7.06
N ALA A 56 -1.46 28.20 -6.80
CA ALA A 56 -2.17 28.92 -5.75
C ALA A 56 -3.69 28.97 -5.98
N HIS A 57 -4.13 29.03 -7.24
CA HIS A 57 -5.55 28.95 -7.59
C HIS A 57 -6.11 27.52 -7.40
N ALA A 58 -5.39 26.51 -7.89
CA ALA A 58 -5.78 25.11 -7.77
C ALA A 58 -5.88 24.66 -6.31
N SER A 59 -4.97 25.09 -5.42
CA SER A 59 -4.99 24.73 -4.00
C SER A 59 -6.28 25.13 -3.28
N ARG A 60 -7.01 26.15 -3.77
CA ARG A 60 -8.30 26.55 -3.17
C ARG A 60 -9.46 25.62 -3.49
N HIS A 61 -9.30 24.73 -4.47
CA HIS A 61 -10.31 23.74 -4.84
C HIS A 61 -10.12 22.41 -4.10
N LEU A 62 -9.08 22.31 -3.26
CA LEU A 62 -8.77 21.09 -2.52
C LEU A 62 -9.57 21.07 -1.22
N ASP A 63 -10.39 20.02 -1.03
CA ASP A 63 -11.08 19.80 0.23
C ASP A 63 -10.14 19.12 1.24
N VAL A 64 -9.68 19.91 2.21
CA VAL A 64 -8.75 19.45 3.24
C VAL A 64 -9.40 18.41 4.18
N LEU A 65 -10.71 18.48 4.40
CA LEU A 65 -11.41 17.54 5.28
C LEU A 65 -11.56 16.18 4.59
N LEU A 66 -11.94 16.15 3.32
CA LEU A 66 -11.98 14.91 2.54
C LEU A 66 -10.59 14.30 2.41
N GLY A 67 -9.57 15.11 2.10
CA GLY A 67 -8.18 14.67 2.03
C GLY A 67 -7.69 14.08 3.36
N GLY A 68 -7.89 14.80 4.47
CA GLY A 68 -7.47 14.37 5.80
C GLY A 68 -8.18 13.11 6.29
N THR A 69 -9.50 13.02 6.06
CA THR A 69 -10.28 11.81 6.38
C THR A 69 -9.74 10.61 5.61
N ASN A 70 -9.44 10.78 4.34
CA ASN A 70 -8.91 9.72 3.50
C ASN A 70 -7.52 9.25 3.96
N THR A 71 -6.68 10.16 4.46
CA THR A 71 -5.39 9.81 5.09
C THR A 71 -5.58 8.99 6.35
N VAL A 72 -6.53 9.35 7.22
CA VAL A 72 -6.85 8.57 8.43
C VAL A 72 -7.31 7.16 8.06
N VAL A 73 -8.15 7.02 7.02
CA VAL A 73 -8.59 5.72 6.50
C VAL A 73 -7.40 4.87 6.06
N LEU A 74 -6.46 5.42 5.29
CA LEU A 74 -5.27 4.69 4.84
C LEU A 74 -4.35 4.27 5.99
N ILE A 75 -4.13 5.14 6.97
CA ILE A 75 -3.31 4.81 8.15
C ILE A 75 -4.01 3.74 9.00
N GLY A 76 -5.33 3.83 9.18
CA GLY A 76 -6.11 2.78 9.82
C GLY A 76 -6.01 1.44 9.08
N SER A 77 -6.04 1.49 7.74
CA SER A 77 -5.91 0.30 6.89
C SER A 77 -4.52 -0.34 6.96
N SER A 78 -3.45 0.43 7.15
CA SER A 78 -2.11 -0.13 7.32
C SER A 78 -1.96 -0.81 8.67
N LEU A 79 -2.57 -0.26 9.72
CA LEU A 79 -2.64 -0.89 11.04
C LEU A 79 -3.34 -2.25 10.98
N THR A 80 -4.49 -2.35 10.30
CA THR A 80 -5.20 -3.64 10.16
C THR A 80 -4.34 -4.66 9.41
N MET A 81 -3.56 -4.25 8.41
CA MET A 81 -2.64 -5.15 7.71
C MET A 81 -1.52 -5.67 8.61
N VAL A 82 -0.91 -4.81 9.45
CA VAL A 82 0.13 -5.23 10.41
C VAL A 82 -0.44 -6.22 11.44
N LEU A 83 -1.64 -5.98 11.95
CA LEU A 83 -2.33 -6.91 12.86
C LEU A 83 -2.65 -8.25 12.18
N ALA A 84 -2.97 -8.25 10.89
CA ALA A 84 -3.16 -9.47 10.12
C ALA A 84 -1.88 -10.30 10.04
N VAL A 85 -0.74 -9.66 9.75
CA VAL A 85 0.58 -10.33 9.73
C VAL A 85 0.96 -10.88 11.11
N HIS A 86 0.70 -10.12 12.17
CA HIS A 86 0.92 -10.60 13.53
C HIS A 86 0.06 -11.83 13.86
N GLY A 87 -1.24 -11.79 13.56
CA GLY A 87 -2.13 -12.94 13.72
C GLY A 87 -1.70 -14.15 12.89
N ALA A 88 -1.16 -13.96 11.68
CA ALA A 88 -0.60 -15.03 10.87
C ALA A 88 0.62 -15.69 11.53
N ARG A 89 1.52 -14.88 12.12
CA ARG A 89 2.72 -15.38 12.83
C ARG A 89 2.39 -16.20 14.07
N GLU A 90 1.32 -15.84 14.78
CA GLU A 90 0.87 -16.56 15.98
C GLU A 90 -0.08 -17.74 15.69
N GLY A 91 -0.42 -17.99 14.42
CA GLY A 91 -1.37 -19.04 14.04
C GLY A 91 -2.84 -18.70 14.31
N HIS A 92 -3.16 -17.45 14.68
CA HIS A 92 -4.50 -16.95 14.94
C HIS A 92 -5.27 -16.67 13.63
N ARG A 93 -5.75 -17.74 12.96
CA ARG A 93 -6.44 -17.67 11.66
C ARG A 93 -7.63 -16.70 11.64
N ARG A 94 -8.41 -16.62 12.72
CA ARG A 94 -9.56 -15.70 12.81
C ARG A 94 -9.11 -14.24 12.73
N THR A 95 -8.09 -13.87 13.49
CA THR A 95 -7.51 -12.52 13.50
C THR A 95 -6.98 -12.15 12.12
N LEU A 96 -6.21 -13.04 11.48
CA LEU A 96 -5.72 -12.86 10.11
C LEU A 96 -6.85 -12.53 9.13
N LEU A 97 -7.90 -13.36 9.09
CA LEU A 97 -9.00 -13.19 8.13
C LEU A 97 -9.82 -11.92 8.39
N VAL A 98 -10.13 -11.63 9.66
CA VAL A 98 -10.89 -10.42 10.03
C VAL A 98 -10.10 -9.16 9.68
N CYS A 99 -8.82 -9.12 10.05
CA CYS A 99 -7.98 -7.96 9.77
C CYS A 99 -7.77 -7.74 8.26
N LEU A 100 -7.62 -8.81 7.47
CA LEU A 100 -7.51 -8.70 6.02
C LEU A 100 -8.82 -8.17 5.37
N ALA A 101 -9.97 -8.65 5.83
CA ALA A 101 -11.27 -8.15 5.38
C ALA A 101 -11.46 -6.67 5.72
N LEU A 102 -11.05 -6.24 6.92
CA LEU A 102 -11.06 -4.84 7.32
C LEU A 102 -10.14 -3.99 6.43
N THR A 103 -8.91 -4.44 6.14
CA THR A 103 -8.00 -3.76 5.21
C THR A 103 -8.64 -3.55 3.83
N MET A 104 -9.27 -4.59 3.26
CA MET A 104 -9.97 -4.48 1.96
C MET A 104 -11.17 -3.52 2.01
N CYS A 105 -11.93 -3.54 3.09
CA CYS A 105 -13.06 -2.64 3.29
C CYS A 105 -12.61 -1.17 3.38
N LEU A 106 -11.58 -0.88 4.19
CA LEU A 106 -11.02 0.46 4.32
C LEU A 106 -10.40 0.96 3.00
N GLY A 107 -9.73 0.08 2.25
CA GLY A 107 -9.26 0.41 0.89
C GLY A 107 -10.40 0.76 -0.07
N SER A 108 -11.54 0.08 0.05
CA SER A 108 -12.74 0.38 -0.76
C SER A 108 -13.37 1.72 -0.35
N VAL A 109 -13.38 2.04 0.95
CA VAL A 109 -13.81 3.35 1.46
C VAL A 109 -12.90 4.46 0.91
N PHE A 110 -11.59 4.25 0.89
CA PHE A 110 -10.63 5.19 0.29
C PHE A 110 -10.96 5.49 -1.19
N LEU A 111 -11.22 4.45 -1.98
CA LEU A 111 -11.60 4.61 -3.38
C LEU A 111 -12.95 5.33 -3.54
N GLY A 112 -13.93 5.01 -2.68
CA GLY A 112 -15.23 5.68 -2.68
C GLY A 112 -15.14 7.17 -2.38
N ILE A 113 -14.34 7.57 -1.38
CA ILE A 113 -14.10 8.99 -1.05
C ILE A 113 -13.49 9.70 -2.26
N LYS A 114 -12.46 9.11 -2.88
CA LYS A 114 -11.81 9.71 -4.06
C LYS A 114 -12.74 9.80 -5.27
N ALA A 115 -13.60 8.82 -5.49
CA ALA A 115 -14.59 8.84 -6.57
C ALA A 115 -15.62 9.96 -6.39
N ILE A 116 -15.99 10.29 -5.15
CA ILE A 116 -16.90 11.41 -4.84
C ILE A 116 -16.18 12.76 -4.98
N GLU A 117 -14.94 12.86 -4.51
CA GLU A 117 -14.14 14.10 -4.61
C GLU A 117 -13.85 14.53 -6.05
N TRP A 118 -13.78 13.56 -6.98
CA TRP A 118 -13.46 13.81 -8.40
C TRP A 118 -14.68 13.88 -9.32
N ARG A 119 -15.88 13.81 -8.76
CA ARG A 119 -17.13 14.02 -9.48
C ARG A 119 -17.56 15.48 -9.37
#